data_AF-A0A1Q3FPJ3-F1
#
_entry.id   AF-A0A1Q3FPJ3-F1
#
_cell.length_a   1.000
_cell.length_b   1.000
_cell.length_c   1.000
_cell.angle_alpha   90.00
_cell.angle_beta   90.00
_cell.angle_gamma   90.00
#
_symmetry.space_group_name_H-M   'P 1'
#
loop_
_entity.id
_entity.type
_entity.pdbx_description
1 polymer ?
#
loop_
_entity_poly.entity_id
_entity_poly.type
_entity_poly.pdbx_seq_one_letter_code
_entity_poly.pdbx_strand_id
1 'polypeptide(L)'
;MQAVRPIANLAVRNAAFLSRGYHGPNNFRVYTMNDMPVPEGDFFEQHRAKNRTYNAVLAAGIVIFGITFTIAKESGLIYFNFKPPKSID
;
A
#
# COMPACT_ATOMS: atom_id res chain seq x y z
N MET A 1 20.35 -27.65 62.68
CA MET A 1 19.32 -27.34 61.66
C MET A 1 19.17 -25.82 61.41
N GLN A 2 20.27 -25.08 61.23
CA GLN A 2 20.23 -23.60 61.07
C GLN A 2 20.65 -23.12 59.66
N ALA A 3 21.35 -23.95 58.88
CA ALA A 3 21.89 -23.60 57.56
C ALA A 3 20.93 -23.82 56.37
N VAL A 4 19.75 -24.41 56.58
CA VAL A 4 18.79 -24.77 55.50
C VAL A 4 17.93 -23.58 55.07
N ARG A 5 17.60 -22.70 56.01
CA ARG A 5 16.77 -21.49 55.77
C ARG A 5 17.35 -20.52 54.74
N PRO A 6 18.66 -20.18 54.73
CA PRO A 6 19.22 -19.27 53.72
C PRO A 6 19.22 -19.86 52.31
N ILE A 7 19.43 -21.17 52.18
CA ILE A 7 19.43 -21.86 50.88
C ILE A 7 17.99 -21.93 50.31
N ALA A 8 17.01 -22.24 51.16
CA ALA A 8 15.60 -22.21 50.78
C ALA A 8 15.16 -20.80 50.33
N ASN A 9 15.57 -19.76 51.06
CA ASN A 9 15.26 -18.37 50.69
C ASN A 9 15.91 -17.94 49.37
N LEU A 10 17.13 -18.42 49.08
CA LEU A 10 17.80 -18.16 47.80
C LEU A 10 17.07 -18.86 46.63
N ALA A 11 16.66 -20.11 46.82
CA ALA A 11 15.90 -20.85 45.83
C ALA A 11 14.53 -20.20 45.53
N VAL A 12 13.80 -19.78 46.57
CA VAL A 12 12.51 -19.08 46.42
C VAL A 12 12.68 -17.72 45.72
N ARG A 13 13.73 -16.96 46.06
CA ARG A 13 14.02 -15.68 45.39
C ARG A 13 14.35 -15.85 43.90
N ASN A 14 15.12 -16.87 43.56
CA ASN A 14 15.46 -17.16 42.17
C ASN A 14 14.25 -17.69 41.38
N ALA A 15 13.41 -18.52 42.01
CA ALA A 15 12.17 -18.98 41.40
C ALA A 15 11.17 -17.84 41.16
N ALA A 16 11.05 -16.90 42.11
CA ALA A 16 10.21 -15.71 41.97
C ALA A 16 10.69 -14.74 40.87
N PHE A 17 12.00 -14.72 40.59
CA PHE A 17 12.55 -13.94 39.48
C PHE A 17 12.22 -14.57 38.12
N LEU A 18 12.31 -15.91 38.02
CA LEU A 18 11.94 -16.64 36.80
C LEU A 18 10.43 -16.59 36.51
N SER A 19 9.58 -16.48 37.54
CA SER A 19 8.13 -16.34 37.37
C SER A 19 7.67 -14.92 37.03
N ARG A 20 8.56 -13.92 37.11
CA ARG A 20 8.28 -12.54 36.69
C ARG A 20 8.47 -12.40 35.19
N GLY A 21 7.57 -13.03 34.43
CA GLY A 21 7.40 -12.73 33.01
C GLY A 21 7.05 -11.26 32.80
N TYR A 22 7.43 -10.70 31.66
CA TYR A 22 7.03 -9.36 31.24
C TYR A 22 5.50 -9.29 31.19
N HIS A 23 4.90 -8.53 32.11
CA HIS A 23 3.49 -8.18 32.06
C HIS A 23 3.39 -6.90 31.23
N GLY A 24 3.14 -7.06 29.93
CA GLY A 24 2.79 -5.96 29.06
C GLY A 24 1.54 -5.22 29.57
N PRO A 25 1.23 -4.04 29.04
CA PRO A 25 0.03 -3.30 29.41
C PRO A 25 -1.21 -4.20 29.41
N ASN A 26 -2.10 -4.08 30.39
CA ASN A 26 -3.29 -4.93 30.54
C ASN A 26 -4.21 -4.98 29.29
N ASN A 27 -4.01 -4.06 28.33
CA ASN A 27 -4.77 -3.93 27.09
C ASN A 27 -3.94 -4.20 25.82
N PHE A 28 -2.73 -4.74 25.92
CA PHE A 28 -1.93 -5.06 24.73
C PHE A 28 -2.41 -6.38 24.11
N ARG A 29 -3.13 -6.29 22.98
CA ARG A 29 -3.44 -7.46 22.15
C ARG A 29 -2.17 -7.90 21.43
N VAL A 30 -1.69 -9.10 21.73
CA VAL A 30 -0.61 -9.73 20.96
C VAL A 30 -1.18 -10.15 19.61
N TYR A 31 -0.72 -9.51 18.54
CA TYR A 31 -1.05 -9.94 17.17
C TYR A 31 -0.31 -11.23 16.86
N THR A 32 -1.05 -12.18 16.32
CA THR A 32 -0.57 -13.47 15.85
C THR A 32 -0.62 -13.52 14.33
N MET A 33 -0.02 -14.55 13.75
CA MET A 33 -0.10 -14.80 12.30
C MET A 33 -1.55 -14.88 11.79
N ASN A 34 -2.49 -15.29 12.64
CA ASN A 34 -3.90 -15.40 12.32
C ASN A 34 -4.62 -14.05 12.25
N ASP A 35 -4.03 -13.00 12.81
CA ASP A 35 -4.57 -11.64 12.76
C ASP A 35 -4.14 -10.88 11.49
N MET A 36 -3.34 -11.51 10.63
CA MET A 36 -2.94 -10.89 9.37
C MET A 36 -4.13 -10.84 8.40
N PRO A 37 -4.23 -9.77 7.59
CA PRO A 37 -5.23 -9.71 6.53
C PRO A 37 -5.00 -10.87 5.55
N VAL A 38 -6.04 -11.68 5.39
CA VAL A 38 -6.07 -12.75 4.37
C VAL A 38 -6.59 -12.11 3.08
N PRO A 39 -6.05 -12.45 1.90
CA PRO A 39 -6.61 -11.99 0.64
C PRO A 39 -8.11 -12.29 0.58
N GLU A 40 -8.92 -11.24 0.49
CA GLU A 40 -10.37 -11.37 0.37
C GLU A 40 -10.74 -11.52 -1.11
N GLY A 41 -11.30 -12.69 -1.48
CA GLY A 41 -11.84 -12.97 -2.81
C GLY A 41 -10.78 -13.36 -3.86
N ASP A 42 -11.25 -13.52 -5.11
CA ASP A 42 -10.38 -13.86 -6.25
C ASP A 42 -9.67 -12.59 -6.77
N PHE A 43 -8.35 -12.60 -6.66
CA PHE A 43 -7.47 -11.56 -7.20
C PHE A 43 -7.76 -11.29 -8.68
N PHE A 44 -7.99 -12.34 -9.48
CA PHE A 44 -8.18 -12.20 -10.93
C PHE A 44 -9.48 -11.48 -11.27
N GLU A 45 -10.55 -11.74 -10.52
CA GLU A 45 -11.83 -11.07 -10.69
C GLU A 45 -11.71 -9.57 -10.39
N GLN A 46 -11.14 -9.22 -9.23
CA GLN A 46 -10.94 -7.82 -8.85
C GLN A 46 -10.02 -7.09 -9.83
N HIS A 47 -8.94 -7.73 -10.26
CA HIS A 47 -8.01 -7.18 -11.24
C HIS A 47 -8.69 -6.92 -12.59
N ARG A 48 -9.49 -7.87 -13.08
CA ARG A 48 -10.26 -7.70 -14.32
C ARG A 48 -11.28 -6.56 -14.19
N ALA A 49 -11.98 -6.46 -13.07
CA ALA A 49 -12.94 -5.39 -12.81
C ALA A 49 -12.27 -4.00 -12.86
N LYS A 50 -11.11 -3.85 -12.18
CA LYS A 50 -10.32 -2.61 -12.21
C LYS A 50 -9.84 -2.27 -13.62
N ASN A 51 -9.31 -3.25 -14.35
CA ASN A 51 -8.82 -3.03 -15.71
C ASN A 51 -9.93 -2.62 -16.69
N ARG A 52 -11.15 -3.13 -16.53
CA ARG A 52 -12.29 -2.68 -17.34
C ARG A 52 -12.54 -1.18 -17.17
N THR A 53 -12.51 -0.69 -15.94
CA THR A 53 -12.67 0.74 -15.62
C THR A 53 -11.52 1.56 -16.21
N TYR A 54 -10.28 1.14 -16.00
CA TYR A 54 -9.12 1.86 -16.54
C TYR A 54 -9.09 1.90 -18.05
N ASN A 55 -9.42 0.80 -18.73
CA ASN A 55 -9.50 0.76 -20.19
C ASN A 55 -10.61 1.67 -20.72
N ALA A 56 -11.75 1.78 -20.02
CA ALA A 56 -12.81 2.71 -20.39
C ALA A 56 -12.36 4.18 -20.26
N VAL A 57 -11.69 4.52 -19.15
CA VAL A 57 -11.12 5.86 -18.94
C VAL A 57 -10.05 6.17 -19.99
N LEU A 58 -9.18 5.20 -20.30
CA LEU A 58 -8.15 5.35 -21.34
C LEU A 58 -8.77 5.61 -22.71
N ALA A 59 -9.78 4.83 -23.11
CA ALA A 59 -10.48 5.02 -24.38
C ALA A 59 -11.14 6.40 -24.47
N ALA A 60 -11.84 6.81 -23.40
CA ALA A 60 -12.44 8.15 -23.33
C ALA A 60 -11.38 9.26 -23.42
N GLY A 61 -10.26 9.10 -22.72
CA GLY A 61 -9.14 10.04 -22.76
C GLY A 61 -8.54 10.20 -24.16
N ILE A 62 -8.33 9.09 -24.87
CA ILE A 62 -7.82 9.11 -26.26
C ILE A 62 -8.78 9.85 -27.18
N VAL A 63 -10.09 9.59 -27.06
CA VAL A 63 -11.12 10.26 -27.89
C VAL A 63 -11.15 11.77 -27.62
N ILE A 64 -11.21 12.17 -26.35
CA ILE A 64 -11.23 13.59 -25.96
C ILE A 64 -9.96 14.30 -26.41
N PHE A 65 -8.80 13.67 -26.22
CA PHE A 65 -7.52 14.20 -26.68
C PHE A 65 -7.49 14.37 -28.19
N GLY A 66 -7.92 13.36 -28.95
CA GLY A 66 -7.98 13.42 -30.41
C GLY A 66 -8.88 14.56 -30.91
N ILE A 67 -10.07 14.72 -30.34
CA ILE A 67 -10.99 15.82 -30.69
C ILE A 67 -10.37 17.18 -30.37
N THR A 68 -9.87 17.34 -29.15
CA THR A 68 -9.24 18.59 -28.70
C THR A 68 -8.05 18.96 -29.58
N PHE A 69 -7.21 17.98 -29.91
CA PHE A 69 -6.03 18.18 -30.75
C PHE A 69 -6.40 18.62 -32.16
N THR A 70 -7.41 17.99 -32.77
CA THR A 70 -7.92 18.38 -34.10
C THR A 70 -8.44 19.82 -34.08
N ILE A 71 -9.27 20.18 -33.10
CA ILE A 71 -9.79 21.54 -32.97
C ILE A 71 -8.66 22.56 -32.75
N ALA A 72 -7.68 22.26 -31.89
CA ALA A 72 -6.54 23.14 -31.64
C ALA A 72 -5.68 23.37 -32.90
N LYS A 73 -5.53 22.33 -33.74
CA LYS A 73 -4.83 22.45 -35.02
C LYS A 73 -5.63 23.26 -36.04
N GLU A 74 -6.93 22.99 -36.19
CA GLU A 74 -7.78 23.64 -37.19
C GLU A 74 -8.10 25.10 -36.85
N SER A 75 -8.23 25.43 -35.57
CA SER A 75 -8.40 26.81 -35.09
C SER A 75 -7.14 27.67 -35.25
N GLY A 76 -6.00 27.08 -35.60
CA GLY A 76 -4.72 27.78 -35.67
C GLY A 76 -4.08 28.07 -34.30
N LEU A 77 -4.65 27.56 -33.21
CA LEU A 77 -4.07 27.68 -31.86
C LEU A 77 -2.69 27.02 -31.78
N ILE A 78 -2.50 25.90 -32.48
CA ILE A 78 -1.22 25.20 -32.56
C ILE A 78 -0.76 25.14 -34.02
N TYR A 79 0.39 25.77 -34.31
CA TYR A 79 1.03 25.75 -35.62
C TYR A 79 2.36 25.01 -35.57
N PHE A 80 2.44 23.89 -36.28
CA PHE A 80 3.58 22.97 -36.17
C PHE A 80 4.75 23.27 -37.13
N ASN A 81 4.66 24.29 -37.97
CA ASN A 81 5.74 24.68 -38.91
C ASN A 81 6.32 23.49 -39.72
N PHE A 82 5.51 22.49 -40.10
CA PHE A 82 6.01 21.26 -40.73
C PHE A 82 6.59 21.45 -42.14
N LYS A 83 6.44 22.64 -42.73
CA LYS A 83 6.99 22.97 -44.04
C LYS A 83 7.67 24.34 -43.98
N PRO A 84 8.79 24.52 -44.70
CA PRO A 84 9.39 25.84 -44.85
C PRO A 84 8.39 26.83 -45.47
N PRO A 85 8.46 28.12 -45.11
CA PRO A 85 7.60 29.15 -45.68
C PRO A 85 7.76 29.21 -47.20
N LYS A 86 6.65 29.42 -47.91
CA LYS A 86 6.62 29.31 -49.39
C LYS A 86 7.41 30.41 -50.12
N SER A 87 7.66 31.56 -49.49
CA SER A 87 8.64 32.56 -49.94
C SER A 87 9.03 33.51 -48.80
N ILE A 88 10.13 34.26 -49.00
CA ILE A 88 10.63 35.35 -48.14
C ILE A 88 10.42 36.68 -48.87
N ASP A 89 9.27 36.85 -49.51
CA ASP A 89 8.93 38.13 -50.15
C ASP A 89 8.40 39.14 -49.13
#